data_AF-A0A3S4ES93-F1
#
_entry.id   AF-A0A3S4ES93-F1
#
_cell.length_a   1.000
_cell.length_b   1.000
_cell.length_c   1.000
_cell.angle_alpha   90.00
_cell.angle_beta   90.00
_cell.angle_gamma   90.00
#
_symmetry.space_group_name_H-M   'P 1'
#
loop_
_entity.id
_entity.type
_entity.pdbx_description
1 polymer ?
#
loop_
_entity_poly.entity_id
_entity_poly.type
_entity_poly.pdbx_seq_one_letter_code
_entity_poly.pdbx_strand_id
1 'polypeptide(L)'
;MFLVAVLAQTGAFKSEFAIYKGPDSRYINATITHADLAEGNFCRDGTAVKGAAGIANYLGIEATAYLRNTTGYPEGNTTDWTDMLLCVNHTTRSYGPAQLYTLKSEYEAQFPKLAEDTPGMERLAALGSVDDNDNDLALSSGNVTEAAGPLNLTWVQMGGSWEEHPFIHPNLTYAMKNFTRSYAEWANPFNFGHYHPRYDPHTFTIPMELRGSMLVYIFLLGTAAIKATWRTAIGSLLSAYSLFIGRWDMAAFLGGMLLSEHDVRRSSDLPPLAPGARGRGGDVQRTTKGAAALRWAGIVLALYFLSYPDSGAEYTPGFAYLSTWVPKYYNKLSGWMFYEAMGAVLLVACIMRSPGLVRLLESRLPQYLGKISFSLYLVHGPVLHSLGFWIMPRLFDSFGKTGGYAIGWVVLLAVTFYLSDLWNKKIDSWSVTVGRRVEKMLAED
;
A
#
# COMPACT_ATOMS: atom_id res chain seq x y z
N MET A 1 1.65 15.85 9.96
CA MET A 1 0.30 16.45 10.16
C MET A 1 0.26 17.97 10.48
N PHE A 2 0.42 18.47 11.72
CA PHE A 2 0.22 19.92 12.00
C PHE A 2 1.10 20.85 11.16
N LEU A 3 2.40 20.54 11.06
CA LEU A 3 3.33 21.28 10.20
C LEU A 3 2.89 21.26 8.74
N VAL A 4 2.37 20.12 8.25
CA VAL A 4 1.84 20.01 6.88
C VAL A 4 0.63 20.92 6.68
N ALA A 5 -0.29 20.95 7.65
CA ALA A 5 -1.44 21.84 7.60
C ALA A 5 -1.03 23.32 7.48
N VAL A 6 -0.04 23.75 8.29
CA VAL A 6 0.50 25.11 8.21
C VAL A 6 1.18 25.36 6.86
N LEU A 7 2.06 24.46 6.44
CA LEU A 7 2.81 24.60 5.19
C LEU A 7 1.88 24.67 3.97
N ALA A 8 0.80 23.89 3.96
CA ALA A 8 -0.22 23.93 2.93
C ALA A 8 -0.89 25.30 2.84
N GLN A 9 -1.25 25.92 3.97
CA GLN A 9 -1.83 27.27 3.96
C GLN A 9 -0.82 28.36 3.59
N THR A 10 0.48 28.16 3.84
CA THR A 10 1.54 29.12 3.45
C THR A 10 1.98 29.01 1.98
N GLY A 11 1.40 28.08 1.21
CA GLY A 11 1.70 27.90 -0.22
C GLY A 11 2.93 27.05 -0.53
N ALA A 12 3.47 26.31 0.46
CA ALA A 12 4.55 25.36 0.22
C ALA A 12 4.06 24.09 -0.52
N PHE A 13 2.75 23.84 -0.52
CA PHE A 13 2.11 22.75 -1.24
C PHE A 13 1.31 23.34 -2.41
N LYS A 14 1.37 22.69 -3.58
CA LYS A 14 0.46 23.00 -4.69
C LYS A 14 -0.94 22.49 -4.36
N SER A 15 -1.97 23.19 -4.84
CA SER A 15 -3.34 22.71 -4.73
C SER A 15 -3.55 21.48 -5.63
N GLU A 16 -4.46 20.60 -5.23
CA GLU A 16 -4.88 19.45 -6.07
C GLU A 16 -5.30 19.90 -7.47
N PHE A 17 -6.04 21.01 -7.57
CA PHE A 17 -6.40 21.57 -8.87
C PHE A 17 -5.18 21.89 -9.73
N ALA A 18 -4.14 22.51 -9.17
CA ALA A 18 -2.94 22.86 -9.92
C ALA A 18 -2.14 21.62 -10.35
N ILE A 19 -2.10 20.59 -9.50
CA ILE A 19 -1.38 19.34 -9.78
C ILE A 19 -2.11 18.54 -10.88
N TYR A 20 -3.42 18.36 -10.72
CA TYR A 20 -4.16 17.36 -11.47
C TYR A 20 -5.03 17.92 -12.61
N LYS A 21 -5.36 19.21 -12.57
CA LYS A 21 -6.08 19.92 -13.65
C LYS A 21 -5.24 21.02 -14.28
N GLY A 22 -4.10 21.37 -13.67
CA GLY A 22 -3.18 22.37 -14.17
C GLY A 22 -2.18 21.81 -15.20
N PRO A 23 -1.13 22.59 -15.53
CA PRO A 23 -0.13 22.23 -16.53
C PRO A 23 0.62 20.93 -16.21
N ASP A 24 0.79 20.63 -14.92
CA ASP A 24 1.54 19.47 -14.45
C ASP A 24 0.76 18.15 -14.62
N SER A 25 -0.55 18.23 -14.87
CA SER A 25 -1.43 17.07 -15.05
C SER A 25 -1.02 16.18 -16.22
N ARG A 26 -0.29 16.71 -17.21
CA ARG A 26 0.28 15.94 -18.33
C ARG A 26 1.24 14.82 -17.90
N TYR A 27 1.78 14.89 -16.68
CA TYR A 27 2.67 13.86 -16.14
C TYR A 27 1.97 12.82 -15.26
N ILE A 28 0.70 13.07 -14.90
CA ILE A 28 -0.02 12.29 -13.88
C ILE A 28 -1.28 11.65 -14.47
N ASN A 29 -1.97 12.35 -15.38
CA ASN A 29 -3.23 11.88 -15.94
C ASN A 29 -3.05 10.62 -16.79
N ALA A 30 -3.98 9.70 -16.60
CA ALA A 30 -4.20 8.54 -17.48
C ALA A 30 -4.50 9.01 -18.91
N THR A 31 -3.91 8.34 -19.90
CA THR A 31 -4.24 8.51 -21.31
C THR A 31 -5.35 7.52 -21.68
N ILE A 32 -6.58 8.01 -21.86
CA ILE A 32 -7.63 7.19 -22.47
C ILE A 32 -7.32 7.03 -23.96
N THR A 33 -7.35 5.79 -24.37
CA THR A 33 -7.00 5.34 -25.69
C THR A 33 -8.21 4.63 -26.27
N HIS A 34 -8.92 5.29 -27.17
CA HIS A 34 -10.05 4.71 -27.88
C HIS A 34 -9.52 3.85 -29.02
N ALA A 35 -10.04 2.62 -29.15
CA ALA A 35 -9.73 1.74 -30.26
C ALA A 35 -11.03 1.44 -31.02
N ASP A 36 -11.09 1.91 -32.26
CA ASP A 36 -12.18 1.63 -33.19
C ASP A 36 -11.71 0.61 -34.23
N LEU A 37 -12.62 -0.19 -34.79
CA LEU A 37 -12.30 -1.07 -35.91
C LEU A 37 -11.97 -0.23 -37.16
N ALA A 38 -10.88 -0.55 -37.85
CA ALA A 38 -10.50 0.16 -39.06
C ALA A 38 -11.51 -0.12 -40.18
N GLU A 39 -12.25 0.91 -40.62
CA GLU A 39 -13.07 0.83 -41.83
C GLU A 39 -12.15 0.76 -43.06
N GLY A 40 -11.86 -0.47 -43.51
CA GLY A 40 -11.09 -0.74 -44.72
C GLY A 40 -9.60 -0.37 -44.61
N ASN A 41 -8.80 -1.17 -43.90
CA ASN A 41 -7.33 -1.11 -43.85
C ASN A 41 -6.66 0.27 -43.59
N PHE A 42 -7.44 1.31 -43.29
CA PHE A 42 -6.97 2.69 -43.22
C PHE A 42 -7.60 3.38 -42.02
N CYS A 43 -6.76 4.06 -41.23
CA CYS A 43 -7.20 4.85 -40.09
C CYS A 43 -7.24 6.32 -40.47
N ARG A 44 -8.43 6.93 -40.39
CA ARG A 44 -8.63 8.33 -40.76
C ARG A 44 -8.06 9.30 -39.73
N ASP A 45 -8.27 9.00 -38.44
CA ASP A 45 -7.82 9.81 -37.29
C ASP A 45 -7.33 8.89 -36.15
N GLY A 46 -6.09 8.38 -36.27
CA GLY A 46 -5.48 7.52 -35.26
C GLY A 46 -4.26 6.74 -35.75
N THR A 47 -3.66 5.98 -34.85
CA THR A 47 -2.57 5.05 -35.19
C THR A 47 -3.13 3.65 -35.41
N ALA A 48 -2.67 2.99 -36.48
CA ALA A 48 -3.10 1.63 -36.78
C ALA A 48 -2.28 0.62 -35.98
N VAL A 49 -2.92 -0.19 -35.15
CA VAL A 49 -2.28 -1.27 -34.38
C VAL A 49 -2.97 -2.61 -34.66
N LYS A 50 -2.24 -3.72 -34.51
CA LYS A 50 -2.78 -5.07 -34.75
C LYS A 50 -2.84 -5.90 -33.48
N GLY A 51 -4.04 -6.37 -33.16
CA GLY A 51 -4.31 -7.26 -32.03
C GLY A 51 -3.87 -6.71 -30.65
N ALA A 52 -3.96 -7.55 -29.63
CA ALA A 52 -3.61 -7.18 -28.26
C ALA A 52 -2.12 -6.80 -28.08
N ALA A 53 -1.22 -7.40 -28.86
CA ALA A 53 0.21 -7.10 -28.81
C ALA A 53 0.54 -5.71 -29.41
N GLY A 54 -0.13 -5.32 -30.50
CA GLY A 54 0.01 -3.98 -31.06
C GLY A 54 -0.53 -2.90 -30.13
N ILE A 55 -1.65 -3.17 -29.46
CA ILE A 55 -2.21 -2.28 -28.45
C ILE A 55 -1.29 -2.17 -27.24
N ALA A 56 -0.79 -3.31 -26.72
CA ALA A 56 0.14 -3.31 -25.59
C ALA A 56 1.42 -2.52 -25.91
N ASN A 57 1.97 -2.68 -27.12
CA ASN A 57 3.12 -1.91 -27.58
C ASN A 57 2.82 -0.40 -27.71
N TYR A 58 1.65 -0.06 -28.22
CA TYR A 58 1.19 1.34 -28.32
C TYR A 58 0.99 1.99 -26.93
N LEU A 59 0.47 1.23 -25.96
CA LEU A 59 0.25 1.67 -24.58
C LEU A 59 1.49 1.53 -23.69
N GLY A 60 2.60 0.97 -24.19
CA GLY A 60 3.81 0.71 -23.41
C GLY A 60 3.63 -0.31 -22.27
N ILE A 61 2.72 -1.28 -22.43
CA ILE A 61 2.43 -2.33 -21.46
C ILE A 61 3.28 -3.57 -21.80
N GLU A 62 4.02 -4.10 -20.83
CA GLU A 62 4.93 -5.24 -21.04
C GLU A 62 4.22 -6.60 -21.21
N ALA A 63 2.99 -6.74 -20.71
CA ALA A 63 2.22 -7.99 -20.80
C ALA A 63 0.79 -7.76 -21.33
N THR A 64 0.40 -8.53 -22.35
CA THR A 64 -0.97 -8.51 -22.91
C THR A 64 -2.03 -9.08 -21.95
N ALA A 65 -1.61 -9.75 -20.87
CA ALA A 65 -2.49 -10.33 -19.85
C ALA A 65 -3.32 -9.29 -19.08
N TYR A 66 -2.84 -8.04 -18.99
CA TYR A 66 -3.57 -6.93 -18.37
C TYR A 66 -4.76 -6.44 -19.22
N LEU A 67 -4.86 -6.89 -20.48
CA LEU A 67 -5.91 -6.52 -21.43
C LEU A 67 -7.10 -7.52 -21.42
N ARG A 68 -7.28 -8.31 -20.36
CA ARG A 68 -8.23 -9.45 -20.33
C ARG A 68 -9.69 -8.99 -20.15
N ASN A 69 -10.59 -9.62 -20.91
CA ASN A 69 -12.04 -9.42 -21.05
C ASN A 69 -12.57 -8.43 -22.10
N THR A 70 -11.77 -8.09 -23.11
CA THR A 70 -12.30 -7.44 -24.34
C THR A 70 -12.66 -8.43 -25.46
N THR A 71 -12.64 -9.74 -25.18
CA THR A 71 -12.98 -10.79 -26.15
C THR A 71 -13.88 -11.88 -25.56
N GLY A 72 -14.83 -11.51 -24.70
CA GLY A 72 -15.97 -12.37 -24.34
C GLY A 72 -17.25 -11.70 -24.84
N TYR A 73 -17.78 -12.09 -26.01
CA TYR A 73 -18.89 -13.04 -26.06
C TYR A 73 -19.11 -13.62 -27.47
N PRO A 74 -19.75 -14.80 -27.60
CA PRO A 74 -19.47 -16.07 -26.94
C PRO A 74 -18.80 -17.06 -27.94
N GLU A 75 -18.16 -18.10 -27.41
CA GLU A 75 -17.76 -19.32 -28.14
C GLU A 75 -16.75 -19.18 -29.31
N GLY A 76 -15.51 -19.58 -29.04
CA GLY A 76 -14.80 -20.49 -29.94
C GLY A 76 -14.12 -19.92 -31.20
N ASN A 77 -13.04 -19.16 -31.04
CA ASN A 77 -11.75 -19.36 -31.74
C ASN A 77 -10.83 -18.18 -31.45
N THR A 78 -9.71 -18.45 -30.77
CA THR A 78 -8.75 -17.44 -30.29
C THR A 78 -7.79 -16.92 -31.38
N THR A 79 -7.99 -17.29 -32.65
CA THR A 79 -7.05 -16.99 -33.75
C THR A 79 -7.37 -15.71 -34.52
N ASP A 80 -8.63 -15.30 -34.62
CA ASP A 80 -9.05 -14.20 -35.53
C ASP A 80 -8.71 -12.78 -35.04
N TRP A 81 -8.35 -12.62 -33.77
CA TRP A 81 -8.06 -11.31 -33.18
C TRP A 81 -6.63 -10.81 -33.41
N THR A 82 -5.70 -11.71 -33.76
CA THR A 82 -4.29 -11.34 -33.96
C THR A 82 -4.06 -10.49 -35.21
N ASP A 83 -4.98 -10.57 -36.18
CA ASP A 83 -4.87 -9.94 -37.48
C ASP A 83 -5.79 -8.72 -37.70
N MET A 84 -6.69 -8.40 -36.75
CA MET A 84 -7.59 -7.25 -36.87
C MET A 84 -6.83 -5.93 -36.71
N LEU A 85 -7.01 -5.03 -37.68
CA LEU A 85 -6.45 -3.67 -37.67
C LEU A 85 -7.38 -2.76 -36.84
N LEU A 86 -6.85 -2.22 -35.75
CA LEU A 86 -7.54 -1.29 -34.87
C LEU A 86 -6.98 0.11 -35.08
N CYS A 87 -7.87 1.09 -35.18
CA CYS A 87 -7.52 2.50 -35.22
C CYS A 87 -7.59 3.07 -33.82
N VAL A 88 -6.43 3.48 -33.32
CA VAL A 88 -6.29 3.92 -31.95
C VAL A 88 -6.11 5.43 -31.90
N ASN A 89 -7.01 6.11 -31.20
CA ASN A 89 -6.98 7.55 -31.02
C ASN A 89 -6.84 7.90 -29.53
N HIS A 90 -5.87 8.77 -29.21
CA HIS A 90 -5.72 9.29 -27.85
C HIS A 90 -6.69 10.45 -27.65
N THR A 91 -7.60 10.33 -26.68
CA THR A 91 -8.30 11.51 -26.15
C THR A 91 -7.77 11.78 -24.75
N THR A 92 -6.84 12.74 -24.65
CA THR A 92 -6.41 13.28 -23.35
C THR A 92 -7.53 14.15 -22.76
N ARG A 93 -8.63 13.56 -22.30
CA ARG A 93 -9.76 14.32 -21.72
C ARG A 93 -10.46 13.70 -20.52
N SER A 94 -9.83 12.79 -19.80
CA SER A 94 -10.41 12.22 -18.57
C SER A 94 -9.56 12.51 -17.33
N TYR A 95 -10.20 13.13 -16.35
CA TYR A 95 -9.71 13.29 -14.99
C TYR A 95 -10.40 12.23 -14.12
N GLY A 96 -9.64 11.34 -13.48
CA GLY A 96 -10.17 10.36 -12.53
C GLY A 96 -9.11 9.40 -11.99
N PRO A 97 -9.34 8.76 -10.82
CA PRO A 97 -8.43 7.75 -10.29
C PRO A 97 -8.38 6.52 -11.18
N ALA A 98 -7.17 6.04 -11.43
CA ALA A 98 -6.92 4.76 -12.07
C ALA A 98 -7.49 3.66 -11.17
N GLN A 99 -8.68 3.17 -11.52
CA GLN A 99 -9.15 1.85 -11.11
C GLN A 99 -8.99 0.95 -12.34
N LEU A 100 -8.46 -0.25 -12.10
CA LEU A 100 -8.15 -1.34 -13.02
C LEU A 100 -8.93 -1.35 -14.35
N TYR A 101 -8.28 -1.81 -15.42
CA TYR A 101 -8.88 -2.05 -16.74
C TYR A 101 -10.24 -2.71 -16.62
N THR A 102 -11.30 -1.97 -16.94
CA THR A 102 -12.65 -2.51 -17.02
C THR A 102 -13.33 -1.90 -18.23
N LEU A 103 -14.13 -2.71 -18.92
CA LEU A 103 -14.96 -2.21 -20.01
C LEU A 103 -15.93 -1.19 -19.42
N LYS A 104 -16.18 -0.08 -20.15
CA LYS A 104 -17.12 0.96 -19.70
C LYS A 104 -18.48 0.36 -19.28
N SER A 105 -18.96 -0.65 -20.02
CA SER A 105 -20.20 -1.37 -19.73
C SER A 105 -20.16 -2.19 -18.43
N GLU A 106 -18.99 -2.72 -18.03
CA GLU A 106 -18.82 -3.45 -16.77
C GLU A 106 -18.69 -2.51 -15.58
N TYR A 107 -18.00 -1.37 -15.76
CA TYR A 107 -17.92 -0.31 -14.76
C TYR A 107 -19.30 0.28 -14.45
N GLU A 108 -20.07 0.61 -15.49
CA GLU A 108 -21.45 1.13 -15.36
C GLU A 108 -22.39 0.10 -14.70
N ALA A 109 -22.18 -1.19 -14.95
CA ALA A 109 -22.91 -2.27 -14.27
C ALA A 109 -22.51 -2.45 -12.79
N GLN A 110 -21.25 -2.18 -12.42
CA GLN A 110 -20.80 -2.22 -11.03
C GLN A 110 -21.21 -0.98 -10.22
N PHE A 111 -21.35 0.18 -10.85
CA PHE A 111 -21.62 1.46 -10.18
C PHE A 111 -22.78 2.26 -10.84
N PRO A 112 -24.01 1.71 -10.90
CA PRO A 112 -25.12 2.30 -11.65
C PRO A 112 -25.54 3.70 -11.18
N LYS A 113 -25.37 4.03 -9.88
CA LYS A 113 -25.78 5.33 -9.31
C LYS A 113 -24.84 6.50 -9.67
N LEU A 114 -23.64 6.24 -10.20
CA LEU A 114 -22.69 7.29 -10.63
C LEU A 114 -22.85 7.67 -12.11
N ALA A 115 -23.57 6.86 -12.89
CA ALA A 115 -23.74 7.07 -14.33
C ALA A 115 -24.84 8.10 -14.67
N GLU A 116 -25.80 8.35 -13.76
CA GLU A 116 -26.96 9.21 -14.03
C GLU A 116 -26.74 10.70 -13.66
N ASP A 117 -25.75 11.05 -12.82
CA ASP A 117 -25.58 12.43 -12.32
C ASP A 117 -24.44 13.18 -13.03
N THR A 118 -24.80 13.89 -14.10
CA THR A 118 -23.89 14.64 -14.98
C THR A 118 -23.25 15.92 -14.39
N PRO A 119 -23.50 16.32 -13.11
CA PRO A 119 -22.58 17.22 -12.42
C PRO A 119 -22.19 16.66 -11.04
N GLY A 120 -21.46 15.54 -11.01
CA GLY A 120 -21.14 14.81 -9.78
C GLY A 120 -19.66 14.58 -9.46
N MET A 121 -18.71 15.27 -10.10
CA MET A 121 -17.27 15.05 -9.85
C MET A 121 -16.72 15.67 -8.55
N GLU A 122 -17.53 16.46 -7.81
CA GLU A 122 -17.17 16.89 -6.45
C GLU A 122 -17.39 15.79 -5.40
N ARG A 123 -18.21 14.77 -5.69
CA ARG A 123 -18.44 13.64 -4.76
C ARG A 123 -17.39 12.53 -4.87
N LEU A 124 -16.64 12.45 -5.97
CA LEU A 124 -15.52 11.49 -6.10
C LEU A 124 -14.36 11.81 -5.14
N ALA A 125 -14.20 13.07 -4.72
CA ALA A 125 -13.29 13.45 -3.64
C ALA A 125 -13.81 13.02 -2.24
N ALA A 126 -15.11 12.76 -2.11
CA ALA A 126 -15.73 12.27 -0.88
C ALA A 126 -15.77 10.73 -0.80
N LEU A 127 -15.42 10.01 -1.87
CA LEU A 127 -15.40 8.53 -1.90
C LEU A 127 -14.02 7.91 -1.59
N GLY A 128 -12.99 8.73 -1.33
CA GLY A 128 -11.77 8.29 -0.63
C GLY A 128 -12.02 7.94 0.84
N SER A 129 -13.17 8.39 1.39
CA SER A 129 -13.74 7.93 2.65
C SER A 129 -14.99 7.11 2.35
N VAL A 130 -14.85 5.81 2.11
CA VAL A 130 -15.99 4.90 2.29
C VAL A 130 -16.26 4.87 3.79
N ASP A 131 -17.29 5.59 4.21
CA ASP A 131 -17.92 5.42 5.51
C ASP A 131 -18.59 4.03 5.57
N ASP A 132 -18.43 3.40 6.74
CA ASP A 132 -18.66 2.02 7.16
C ASP A 132 -20.10 1.44 7.08
N ASN A 133 -21.01 1.93 6.23
CA ASN A 133 -22.38 1.37 6.19
C ASN A 133 -22.97 1.36 4.78
N ASP A 134 -22.89 0.22 4.10
CA ASP A 134 -24.03 -0.32 3.35
C ASP A 134 -23.77 -1.80 3.04
N ASN A 135 -24.43 -2.66 3.82
CA ASN A 135 -24.71 -4.03 3.44
C ASN A 135 -25.72 -4.02 2.28
N ASP A 136 -25.60 -5.03 1.41
CA ASP A 136 -26.59 -5.44 0.41
C ASP A 136 -26.73 -4.55 -0.85
N LEU A 137 -25.90 -4.82 -1.86
CA LEU A 137 -26.27 -4.59 -3.25
C LEU A 137 -26.32 -5.92 -4.00
N ALA A 138 -27.54 -6.41 -4.18
CA ALA A 138 -27.86 -7.60 -4.94
C ALA A 138 -27.56 -7.38 -6.43
N LEU A 139 -26.77 -8.28 -7.01
CA LEU A 139 -26.58 -8.42 -8.46
C LEU A 139 -27.90 -8.89 -9.09
N SER A 140 -28.59 -8.01 -9.83
CA SER A 140 -29.67 -8.44 -10.71
C SER A 140 -29.08 -8.89 -12.05
N SER A 141 -29.32 -10.14 -12.42
CA SER A 141 -29.02 -10.70 -13.72
C SER A 141 -30.04 -10.21 -14.75
N GLY A 142 -29.69 -9.14 -15.47
CA GLY A 142 -30.43 -8.70 -16.65
C GLY A 142 -30.05 -9.53 -17.89
N ASN A 143 -31.03 -10.15 -18.54
CA ASN A 143 -30.88 -10.81 -19.84
C ASN A 143 -30.42 -9.79 -20.91
N VAL A 144 -29.23 -10.00 -21.46
CA VAL A 144 -28.69 -9.18 -22.57
C VAL A 144 -29.25 -9.73 -23.88
N THR A 145 -30.17 -9.00 -24.51
CA THR A 145 -30.59 -9.23 -25.89
C THR A 145 -29.52 -8.73 -26.86
N GLU A 146 -29.28 -9.50 -27.93
CA GLU A 146 -28.37 -9.25 -29.04
C GLU A 146 -28.33 -7.78 -29.51
N ALA A 147 -27.18 -7.14 -29.38
CA ALA A 147 -26.89 -5.84 -29.98
C ALA A 147 -25.76 -6.00 -31.01
N ALA A 148 -26.15 -6.14 -32.28
CA ALA A 148 -25.25 -5.95 -33.41
C ALA A 148 -24.99 -4.45 -33.60
N GLY A 149 -23.93 -3.94 -32.98
CA GLY A 149 -23.44 -2.56 -33.14
C GLY A 149 -21.93 -2.53 -33.33
N PRO A 150 -21.35 -1.42 -33.84
CA PRO A 150 -19.90 -1.29 -34.01
C PRO A 150 -19.20 -1.45 -32.65
N LEU A 151 -18.17 -2.30 -32.63
CA LEU A 151 -17.43 -2.68 -31.43
C LEU A 151 -16.54 -1.51 -30.99
N ASN A 152 -17.03 -0.66 -30.09
CA ASN A 152 -16.25 0.45 -29.52
C ASN A 152 -15.48 -0.04 -28.29
N LEU A 153 -14.17 -0.26 -28.44
CA LEU A 153 -13.30 -0.71 -27.35
C LEU A 153 -12.56 0.50 -26.75
N THR A 154 -12.88 0.87 -25.51
CA THR A 154 -12.19 1.94 -24.80
C THR A 154 -11.17 1.37 -23.83
N TRP A 155 -9.90 1.70 -24.01
CA TRP A 155 -8.80 1.27 -23.15
C TRP A 155 -8.26 2.44 -22.34
N VAL A 156 -8.01 2.25 -21.05
CA VAL A 156 -7.46 3.28 -20.18
C VAL A 156 -6.01 2.94 -19.88
N GLN A 157 -5.07 3.77 -20.33
CA GLN A 157 -3.67 3.64 -19.93
C GLN A 157 -3.52 4.20 -18.52
N MET A 158 -2.94 3.42 -17.62
CA MET A 158 -2.83 3.75 -16.20
C MET A 158 -2.06 5.06 -15.99
N GLY A 159 -2.72 6.03 -15.37
CA GLY A 159 -2.05 7.07 -14.58
C GLY A 159 -1.76 6.51 -13.18
N GLY A 160 -0.87 7.13 -12.42
CA GLY A 160 -0.67 6.80 -11.00
C GLY A 160 -1.97 6.98 -10.20
N SER A 161 -2.08 6.32 -9.04
CA SER A 161 -3.15 6.62 -8.10
C SER A 161 -3.04 8.08 -7.63
N TRP A 162 -4.18 8.69 -7.31
CA TRP A 162 -4.20 10.03 -6.74
C TRP A 162 -3.70 9.93 -5.32
N GLU A 163 -2.51 10.43 -5.05
CA GLU A 163 -2.10 10.61 -3.67
C GLU A 163 -2.81 11.86 -3.15
N GLU A 164 -3.61 11.68 -2.09
CA GLU A 164 -4.41 12.76 -1.52
C GLU A 164 -3.51 13.92 -1.09
N HIS A 165 -3.94 15.15 -1.39
CA HIS A 165 -3.18 16.34 -1.02
C HIS A 165 -3.94 17.14 0.06
N PRO A 166 -3.22 17.82 0.96
CA PRO A 166 -3.85 18.68 1.95
C PRO A 166 -4.68 19.78 1.27
N PHE A 167 -5.91 19.98 1.71
CA PHE A 167 -6.74 21.06 1.19
C PHE A 167 -6.19 22.43 1.61
N ILE A 168 -6.04 23.31 0.63
CA ILE A 168 -5.78 24.73 0.86
C ILE A 168 -7.13 25.39 1.09
N HIS A 169 -7.30 26.01 2.25
CA HIS A 169 -8.56 26.60 2.65
C HIS A 169 -8.49 28.13 2.51
N PRO A 170 -9.61 28.80 2.15
CA PRO A 170 -9.60 30.25 1.99
C PRO A 170 -9.36 31.00 3.31
N ASN A 171 -9.76 30.40 4.44
CA ASN A 171 -9.70 31.01 5.77
C ASN A 171 -8.87 30.16 6.74
N LEU A 172 -7.92 30.79 7.45
CA LEU A 172 -7.07 30.11 8.44
C LEU A 172 -7.89 29.48 9.57
N THR A 173 -8.95 30.15 10.06
CA THR A 173 -9.83 29.60 11.10
C THR A 173 -10.51 28.31 10.64
N TYR A 174 -10.94 28.27 9.37
CA TYR A 174 -11.54 27.06 8.80
C TYR A 174 -10.49 25.96 8.62
N ALA A 175 -9.28 26.31 8.17
CA ALA A 175 -8.16 25.38 8.08
C ALA A 175 -7.84 24.73 9.43
N MET A 176 -7.77 25.54 10.51
CA MET A 176 -7.51 25.03 11.85
C MET A 176 -8.66 24.16 12.37
N LYS A 177 -9.92 24.53 12.12
CA LYS A 177 -11.07 23.70 12.48
C LYS A 177 -11.06 22.36 11.75
N ASN A 178 -10.75 22.36 10.45
CA ASN A 178 -10.63 21.16 9.64
C ASN A 178 -9.49 20.28 10.18
N PHE A 179 -8.30 20.84 10.36
CA PHE A 179 -7.16 20.13 10.95
C PHE A 179 -7.49 19.48 12.30
N THR A 180 -8.10 20.23 13.22
CA THR A 180 -8.46 19.70 14.55
C THR A 180 -9.44 18.54 14.44
N ARG A 181 -10.43 18.61 13.54
CA ARG A 181 -11.35 17.50 13.29
C ARG A 181 -10.63 16.27 12.75
N SER A 182 -9.83 16.44 11.70
CA SER A 182 -9.08 15.33 11.11
C SER A 182 -8.09 14.70 12.09
N TYR A 183 -7.42 15.52 12.91
CA TYR A 183 -6.53 15.03 13.95
C TYR A 183 -7.28 14.26 15.04
N ALA A 184 -8.46 14.74 15.46
CA ALA A 184 -9.27 14.04 16.47
C ALA A 184 -9.79 12.69 15.96
N GLU A 185 -10.21 12.61 14.70
CA GLU A 185 -10.63 11.36 14.05
C GLU A 185 -9.44 10.39 13.90
N TRP A 186 -8.28 10.88 13.46
CA TRP A 186 -7.05 10.10 13.35
C TRP A 186 -6.54 9.59 14.71
N ALA A 187 -6.54 10.45 15.74
CA ALA A 187 -6.05 10.11 17.08
C ALA A 187 -7.06 9.28 17.91
N ASN A 188 -8.25 8.99 17.39
CA ASN A 188 -9.28 8.24 18.11
C ASN A 188 -8.90 6.74 18.21
N PRO A 189 -8.53 6.23 19.40
CA PRO A 189 -8.13 4.83 19.55
C PRO A 189 -9.32 3.85 19.44
N PHE A 190 -10.55 4.35 19.47
CA PHE A 190 -11.78 3.55 19.40
C PHE A 190 -12.32 3.40 17.98
N ASN A 191 -11.74 4.11 17.00
CA ASN A 191 -12.08 3.90 15.60
C ASN A 191 -11.29 2.71 15.04
N PHE A 192 -12.00 1.65 14.65
CA PHE A 192 -11.39 0.42 14.13
C PHE A 192 -11.24 0.39 12.61
N GLY A 193 -11.78 1.39 11.90
CA GLY A 193 -11.62 1.58 10.46
C GLY A 193 -10.25 2.14 10.08
N HIS A 194 -9.93 2.09 8.79
CA HIS A 194 -8.72 2.73 8.24
C HIS A 194 -9.03 4.19 7.96
N TYR A 195 -8.50 5.09 8.79
CA TYR A 195 -8.61 6.52 8.54
C TYR A 195 -7.30 7.06 7.96
N HIS A 196 -7.33 7.43 6.68
CA HIS A 196 -6.21 8.06 5.98
C HIS A 196 -6.41 9.57 6.00
N PRO A 197 -5.71 10.33 6.85
CA PRO A 197 -5.89 11.77 6.87
C PRO A 197 -5.24 12.40 5.64
N ARG A 198 -5.96 13.27 4.93
CA ARG A 198 -5.44 14.02 3.77
C ARG A 198 -4.18 14.85 4.03
N TYR A 199 -3.89 15.18 5.29
CA TYR A 199 -2.65 15.87 5.65
C TYR A 199 -1.42 14.96 5.57
N ASP A 200 -1.59 13.65 5.75
CA ASP A 200 -0.50 12.68 5.82
C ASP A 200 -1.07 11.24 5.70
N PRO A 201 -1.48 10.79 4.50
CA PRO A 201 -2.26 9.56 4.34
C PRO A 201 -1.57 8.30 4.84
N HIS A 202 -0.24 8.25 4.73
CA HIS A 202 0.55 7.11 5.18
C HIS A 202 0.50 6.93 6.70
N THR A 203 0.20 7.98 7.48
CA THR A 203 0.16 7.95 8.97
C THR A 203 -1.01 7.16 9.56
N PHE A 204 -1.86 6.55 8.73
CA PHE A 204 -2.97 5.71 9.16
C PHE A 204 -2.54 4.50 10.02
N THR A 205 -1.29 4.04 9.88
CA THR A 205 -0.81 2.88 10.66
C THR A 205 -0.54 3.24 12.12
N ILE A 206 -0.25 4.50 12.46
CA ILE A 206 0.11 4.91 13.83
C ILE A 206 -0.99 4.57 14.86
N PRO A 207 -2.28 4.90 14.64
CA PRO A 207 -3.36 4.46 15.52
C PRO A 207 -3.49 2.94 15.61
N MET A 208 -3.23 2.23 14.50
CA MET A 208 -3.24 0.76 14.48
C MET A 208 -2.12 0.18 15.34
N GLU A 209 -0.91 0.75 15.24
CA GLU A 209 0.26 0.37 16.03
C GLU A 209 0.03 0.61 17.53
N LEU A 210 -0.61 1.72 17.90
CA LEU A 210 -1.00 2.00 19.28
C LEU A 210 -1.95 0.92 19.83
N ARG A 211 -3.00 0.58 19.07
CA ARG A 211 -3.95 -0.47 19.48
C ARG A 211 -3.30 -1.85 19.55
N GLY A 212 -2.47 -2.20 18.58
CA GLY A 212 -1.72 -3.46 18.58
C GLY A 212 -0.79 -3.56 19.79
N SER A 213 -0.14 -2.45 20.16
CA SER A 213 0.70 -2.38 21.36
C SER A 213 -0.13 -2.56 22.64
N MET A 214 -1.26 -1.87 22.76
CA MET A 214 -2.19 -2.04 23.88
C MET A 214 -2.67 -3.48 24.01
N LEU A 215 -3.02 -4.14 22.89
CA LEU A 215 -3.41 -5.55 22.87
C LEU A 215 -2.30 -6.44 23.46
N VAL A 216 -1.04 -6.23 23.06
CA VAL A 216 0.09 -7.00 23.60
C VAL A 216 0.24 -6.78 25.11
N TYR A 217 0.19 -5.54 25.59
CA TYR A 217 0.29 -5.25 27.02
C TYR A 217 -0.85 -5.89 27.83
N ILE A 218 -2.09 -5.70 27.39
CA ILE A 218 -3.28 -6.27 28.05
C ILE A 218 -3.21 -7.79 28.04
N PHE A 219 -2.82 -8.40 26.93
CA PHE A 219 -2.67 -9.85 26.82
C PHE A 219 -1.60 -10.37 27.77
N LEU A 220 -0.41 -9.76 27.80
CA LEU A 220 0.69 -10.20 28.68
C LEU A 220 0.33 -10.03 30.16
N LEU A 221 -0.33 -8.92 30.53
CA LEU A 221 -0.79 -8.68 31.89
C LEU A 221 -1.89 -9.67 32.30
N GLY A 222 -2.91 -9.85 31.46
CA GLY A 222 -4.02 -10.77 31.71
C GLY A 222 -3.61 -12.24 31.75
N THR A 223 -2.52 -12.61 31.06
CA THR A 223 -1.97 -13.97 31.04
C THR A 223 -0.75 -14.15 31.96
N ALA A 224 -0.41 -13.17 32.80
CA ALA A 224 0.80 -13.19 33.63
C ALA A 224 0.84 -14.39 34.60
N ALA A 225 -0.31 -14.82 35.13
CA ALA A 225 -0.41 -15.98 36.03
C ALA A 225 -0.57 -17.33 35.29
N ILE A 226 -0.71 -17.30 33.96
CA ILE A 226 -0.93 -18.51 33.16
C ILE A 226 0.42 -19.15 32.82
N LYS A 227 0.48 -20.48 32.91
CA LYS A 227 1.68 -21.22 32.47
C LYS A 227 1.97 -20.86 31.02
N ALA A 228 3.26 -20.67 30.74
CA ALA A 228 3.72 -20.15 29.48
C ALA A 228 3.21 -21.02 28.29
N THR A 229 3.15 -22.35 28.39
CA THR A 229 2.60 -23.23 27.33
C THR A 229 1.16 -22.89 26.95
N TRP A 230 0.31 -22.63 27.93
CA TRP A 230 -1.08 -22.21 27.73
C TRP A 230 -1.15 -20.78 27.18
N ARG A 231 -0.30 -19.88 27.67
CA ARG A 231 -0.20 -18.51 27.13
C ARG A 231 0.13 -18.52 25.64
N THR A 232 1.13 -19.30 25.21
CA THR A 232 1.49 -19.44 23.80
C THR A 232 0.37 -20.07 22.97
N ALA A 233 -0.35 -21.07 23.52
CA ALA A 233 -1.48 -21.69 22.82
C ALA A 233 -2.63 -20.70 22.62
N ILE A 234 -3.02 -19.97 23.66
CA ILE A 234 -4.08 -18.94 23.60
C ILE A 234 -3.66 -17.82 22.65
N GLY A 235 -2.42 -17.33 22.74
CA GLY A 235 -1.90 -16.29 21.85
C GLY A 235 -1.88 -16.74 20.38
N SER A 236 -1.54 -18.01 20.11
CA SER A 236 -1.54 -18.56 18.75
C SER A 236 -2.95 -18.69 18.19
N LEU A 237 -3.90 -19.17 19.00
CA LEU A 237 -5.31 -19.23 18.63
C LEU A 237 -5.87 -17.84 18.35
N LEU A 238 -5.57 -16.87 19.22
CA LEU A 238 -6.04 -15.50 19.07
C LEU A 238 -5.43 -14.82 17.84
N SER A 239 -4.12 -14.99 17.60
CA SER A 239 -3.45 -14.48 16.40
C SER A 239 -4.06 -15.05 15.12
N ALA A 240 -4.28 -16.37 15.06
CA ALA A 240 -4.93 -17.01 13.92
C ALA A 240 -6.38 -16.52 13.73
N TYR A 241 -7.16 -16.46 14.81
CA TYR A 241 -8.52 -15.97 14.78
C TYR A 241 -8.60 -14.52 14.28
N SER A 242 -7.75 -13.64 14.82
CA SER A 242 -7.65 -12.24 14.38
C SER A 242 -7.34 -12.15 12.89
N LEU A 243 -6.38 -12.95 12.40
CA LEU A 243 -6.06 -12.99 10.98
C LEU A 243 -7.26 -13.43 10.14
N PHE A 244 -7.93 -14.52 10.51
CA PHE A 244 -9.06 -15.03 9.73
C PHE A 244 -10.24 -14.06 9.66
N ILE A 245 -10.50 -13.27 10.70
CA ILE A 245 -11.62 -12.32 10.75
C ILE A 245 -11.28 -10.92 10.19
N GLY A 246 -10.14 -10.76 9.52
CA GLY A 246 -9.77 -9.49 8.88
C GLY A 246 -8.92 -8.55 9.75
N ARG A 247 -8.54 -8.96 10.96
CA ARG A 247 -7.69 -8.19 11.89
C ARG A 247 -6.22 -8.60 11.75
N TRP A 248 -5.67 -8.37 10.57
CA TRP A 248 -4.28 -8.63 10.22
C TRP A 248 -3.30 -7.89 11.15
N ASP A 249 -3.67 -6.68 11.57
CA ASP A 249 -2.93 -5.83 12.50
C ASP A 249 -2.72 -6.54 13.85
N MET A 250 -3.81 -6.97 14.48
CA MET A 250 -3.76 -7.69 15.76
C MET A 250 -3.02 -9.02 15.64
N ALA A 251 -3.21 -9.73 14.52
CA ALA A 251 -2.53 -10.98 14.26
C ALA A 251 -1.01 -10.82 14.18
N ALA A 252 -0.52 -9.78 13.49
CA ALA A 252 0.91 -9.49 13.36
C ALA A 252 1.55 -9.11 14.70
N PHE A 253 0.88 -8.28 15.51
CA PHE A 253 1.36 -7.90 16.85
C PHE A 253 1.44 -9.11 17.80
N LEU A 254 0.39 -9.94 17.84
CA LEU A 254 0.43 -11.18 18.62
C LEU A 254 1.45 -12.17 18.07
N GLY A 255 1.62 -12.25 16.75
CA GLY A 255 2.65 -13.05 16.09
C GLY A 255 4.06 -12.66 16.54
N GLY A 256 4.37 -11.35 16.54
CA GLY A 256 5.64 -10.83 17.06
C GLY A 256 5.85 -11.14 18.54
N MET A 257 4.80 -11.02 19.37
CA MET A 257 4.85 -11.40 20.78
C MET A 257 5.16 -12.89 20.96
N LEU A 258 4.51 -13.78 20.19
CA LEU A 258 4.77 -15.22 20.23
C LEU A 258 6.20 -15.56 19.82
N LEU A 259 6.73 -14.91 18.77
CA LEU A 259 8.12 -15.09 18.34
C LEU A 259 9.10 -14.69 19.45
N SER A 260 8.85 -13.56 20.11
CA SER A 260 9.65 -13.10 21.26
C SER A 260 9.59 -14.08 22.42
N GLU A 261 8.40 -14.59 22.76
CA GLU A 261 8.25 -15.56 23.85
C GLU A 261 8.99 -16.88 23.55
N HIS A 262 8.94 -17.36 22.31
CA HIS A 262 9.71 -18.53 21.89
C HIS A 262 11.23 -18.32 21.98
N ASP A 263 11.71 -17.12 21.65
CA ASP A 263 13.13 -16.77 21.69
C ASP A 263 13.67 -16.66 23.11
N VAL A 264 12.92 -16.00 24.00
CA VAL A 264 13.28 -15.88 25.43
C VAL A 264 13.40 -17.27 26.07
N ARG A 265 12.43 -18.16 25.84
CA ARG A 265 12.47 -19.52 26.43
C ARG A 265 13.64 -20.34 25.94
N ARG A 266 13.94 -20.27 24.64
CA ARG A 266 15.09 -20.96 24.07
C ARG A 266 16.40 -20.47 24.72
N SER A 267 16.49 -19.17 25.01
CA SER A 267 17.62 -18.59 25.70
C SER A 267 17.73 -19.04 27.16
N SER A 268 16.60 -19.24 27.83
CA SER A 268 16.54 -19.78 29.21
C SER A 268 16.94 -21.24 29.32
N ASP A 269 16.69 -22.04 28.27
CA ASP A 269 17.04 -23.47 28.22
C ASP A 269 18.55 -23.70 27.98
N LEU A 270 19.30 -22.67 27.58
CA LEU A 270 20.76 -22.72 27.42
C LEU A 270 21.47 -22.52 28.77
N PRO A 271 22.56 -23.26 29.07
CA PRO A 271 23.32 -23.05 30.30
C PRO A 271 23.84 -21.61 30.40
N PRO A 272 23.80 -20.96 31.58
CA PRO A 272 24.33 -19.60 31.72
C PRO A 272 25.81 -19.57 31.33
N LEU A 273 26.17 -18.77 30.32
CA LEU A 273 27.57 -18.54 29.98
C LEU A 273 28.26 -17.83 31.17
N ALA A 274 29.45 -18.31 31.51
CA ALA A 274 30.24 -17.79 32.62
C ALA A 274 30.47 -16.26 32.53
N PRO A 275 30.47 -15.54 33.68
CA PRO A 275 30.65 -14.10 33.69
C PRO A 275 32.08 -13.74 33.25
N GLY A 276 32.22 -13.19 32.05
CA GLY A 276 33.51 -12.80 31.46
C GLY A 276 33.67 -13.13 29.97
N ALA A 277 32.83 -14.00 29.42
CA ALA A 277 32.78 -14.19 27.97
C ALA A 277 32.05 -12.99 27.35
N ARG A 278 32.78 -12.11 26.66
CA ARG A 278 32.18 -11.12 25.75
C ARG A 278 31.31 -11.91 24.76
N GLY A 279 29.98 -11.82 24.93
CA GLY A 279 28.98 -12.47 24.08
C GLY A 279 29.05 -11.93 22.66
N ARG A 280 29.99 -12.45 21.86
CA ARG A 280 29.96 -12.36 20.42
C ARG A 280 29.02 -13.46 19.95
N GLY A 281 27.82 -13.08 19.53
CA GLY A 281 26.78 -13.97 19.00
C GLY A 281 27.34 -14.96 17.99
N GLY A 282 27.46 -16.21 18.42
CA GLY A 282 28.21 -17.21 17.69
C GLY A 282 27.97 -18.61 18.20
N ASP A 283 26.73 -18.96 18.55
CA ASP A 283 26.40 -20.38 18.61
C ASP A 283 26.12 -20.86 17.19
N VAL A 284 27.19 -21.36 16.57
CA VAL A 284 27.15 -22.14 15.33
C VAL A 284 26.46 -23.46 15.67
N GLN A 285 25.14 -23.41 15.84
CA GLN A 285 24.34 -24.62 15.88
C GLN A 285 24.53 -25.28 14.52
N ARG A 286 25.12 -26.49 14.51
CA ARG A 286 25.26 -27.34 13.32
C ARG A 286 23.89 -27.46 12.66
N THR A 287 23.57 -26.55 11.75
CA THR A 287 22.39 -26.67 10.92
C THR A 287 22.66 -27.85 10.04
N THR A 288 21.97 -28.96 10.31
CA THR A 288 21.89 -30.05 9.36
C THR A 288 21.48 -29.45 8.01
N LYS A 289 22.02 -29.95 6.90
CA LYS A 289 21.75 -29.40 5.57
C LYS A 289 20.24 -29.24 5.31
N GLY A 290 19.42 -30.13 5.85
CA GLY A 290 17.95 -30.06 5.83
C GLY A 290 17.35 -28.86 6.56
N ALA A 291 17.86 -28.48 7.74
CA ALA A 291 17.37 -27.31 8.48
C ALA A 291 17.69 -25.99 7.77
N ALA A 292 18.82 -25.93 7.05
CA ALA A 292 19.15 -24.77 6.23
C ALA A 292 18.25 -24.67 4.99
N ALA A 293 18.00 -25.80 4.31
CA ALA A 293 17.10 -25.84 3.14
C ALA A 293 15.66 -25.45 3.50
N LEU A 294 15.12 -25.98 4.61
CA LEU A 294 13.79 -25.63 5.10
C LEU A 294 13.66 -24.15 5.43
N ARG A 295 14.71 -23.55 6.00
CA ARG A 295 14.72 -22.11 6.30
C ARG A 295 14.70 -21.25 5.05
N TRP A 296 15.53 -21.59 4.05
CA TRP A 296 15.54 -20.86 2.78
C TRP A 296 14.22 -21.03 2.04
N ALA A 297 13.63 -22.23 2.05
CA ALA A 297 12.28 -22.44 1.53
C ALA A 297 11.24 -21.58 2.28
N GLY A 298 11.35 -21.48 3.61
CA GLY A 298 10.52 -20.58 4.42
C GLY A 298 10.69 -19.10 4.07
N ILE A 299 11.92 -18.65 3.82
CA ILE A 299 12.20 -17.27 3.37
C ILE A 299 11.59 -17.02 1.99
N VAL A 300 11.76 -17.94 1.04
CA VAL A 300 11.19 -17.81 -0.31
C VAL A 300 9.66 -17.77 -0.24
N LEU A 301 9.04 -18.63 0.57
CA LEU A 301 7.60 -18.63 0.79
C LEU A 301 7.12 -17.32 1.45
N ALA A 302 7.86 -16.82 2.44
CA ALA A 302 7.53 -15.56 3.10
C ALA A 302 7.62 -14.36 2.15
N LEU A 303 8.69 -14.30 1.34
CA LEU A 303 8.85 -13.28 0.31
C LEU A 303 7.78 -13.38 -0.77
N TYR A 304 7.36 -14.60 -1.12
CA TYR A 304 6.25 -14.81 -2.03
C TYR A 304 4.94 -14.24 -1.48
N PHE A 305 4.60 -14.50 -0.21
CA PHE A 305 3.43 -13.89 0.44
C PHE A 305 3.53 -12.37 0.58
N LEU A 306 4.72 -11.84 0.89
CA LEU A 306 4.99 -10.40 0.94
C LEU A 306 4.97 -9.72 -0.43
N SER A 307 4.96 -10.48 -1.52
CA SER A 307 4.86 -9.95 -2.89
C SER A 307 3.44 -10.05 -3.44
N TYR A 308 2.45 -10.35 -2.59
CA TYR A 308 1.06 -10.44 -3.01
C TYR A 308 0.57 -9.07 -3.53
N PRO A 309 0.01 -8.97 -4.74
CA PRO A 309 -0.37 -7.68 -5.32
C PRO A 309 -1.47 -6.97 -4.53
N ASP A 310 -1.31 -5.65 -4.31
CA ASP A 310 -2.34 -4.79 -3.70
C ASP A 310 -3.66 -4.81 -4.49
N SER A 311 -3.57 -4.96 -5.81
CA SER A 311 -4.71 -4.99 -6.70
C SER A 311 -4.49 -5.95 -7.88
N GLY A 312 -5.57 -6.54 -8.41
CA GLY A 312 -5.51 -7.44 -9.57
C GLY A 312 -4.77 -8.76 -9.31
N ALA A 313 -4.73 -9.23 -8.07
CA ALA A 313 -4.08 -10.49 -7.72
C ALA A 313 -4.72 -11.70 -8.43
N GLU A 314 -6.03 -11.65 -8.69
CA GLU A 314 -6.81 -12.62 -9.47
C GLU A 314 -6.36 -12.73 -10.94
N TYR A 315 -5.67 -11.70 -11.46
CA TYR A 315 -5.15 -11.69 -12.82
C TYR A 315 -3.64 -11.93 -12.89
N THR A 316 -2.96 -11.91 -11.76
CA THR A 316 -1.51 -12.01 -11.71
C THR A 316 -1.08 -13.48 -11.66
N PRO A 317 -0.32 -13.99 -12.65
CA PRO A 317 0.17 -15.36 -12.62
C PRO A 317 0.95 -15.65 -11.33
N GLY A 318 0.70 -16.82 -10.72
CA GLY A 318 1.19 -17.17 -9.38
C GLY A 318 0.18 -16.82 -8.28
N PHE A 319 -0.33 -15.60 -8.25
CA PHE A 319 -1.22 -15.11 -7.18
C PHE A 319 -2.71 -15.40 -7.42
N ALA A 320 -3.11 -15.66 -8.66
CA ALA A 320 -4.51 -15.87 -9.03
C ALA A 320 -5.21 -16.99 -8.24
N TYR A 321 -4.49 -18.04 -7.84
CA TYR A 321 -5.07 -19.08 -6.99
C TYR A 321 -5.15 -18.64 -5.52
N LEU A 322 -4.12 -17.95 -5.02
CA LEU A 322 -4.08 -17.42 -3.65
C LEU A 322 -5.22 -16.43 -3.39
N SER A 323 -5.63 -15.64 -4.39
CA SER A 323 -6.74 -14.69 -4.24
C SER A 323 -8.05 -15.37 -3.88
N THR A 324 -8.25 -16.64 -4.25
CA THR A 324 -9.47 -17.41 -3.91
C THR A 324 -9.50 -17.91 -2.46
N TRP A 325 -8.35 -17.91 -1.76
CA TRP A 325 -8.20 -18.40 -0.39
C TRP A 325 -8.23 -17.28 0.66
N VAL A 326 -8.34 -16.03 0.22
CA VAL A 326 -8.50 -14.89 1.12
C VAL A 326 -9.82 -15.05 1.89
N PRO A 327 -9.82 -14.99 3.23
CA PRO A 327 -11.05 -15.11 4.00
C PRO A 327 -12.07 -14.02 3.64
N LYS A 328 -13.36 -14.39 3.62
CA LYS A 328 -14.47 -13.48 3.26
C LYS A 328 -14.60 -12.21 4.11
N TYR A 329 -13.92 -12.15 5.25
CA TYR A 329 -13.93 -11.01 6.16
C TYR A 329 -13.00 -9.88 5.70
N TYR A 330 -12.12 -10.16 4.73
CA TYR A 330 -11.34 -9.13 4.06
C TYR A 330 -12.17 -8.54 2.91
N ASN A 331 -12.07 -7.23 2.74
CA ASN A 331 -12.59 -6.56 1.56
C ASN A 331 -11.89 -7.12 0.31
N LYS A 332 -12.60 -7.13 -0.83
CA LYS A 332 -12.07 -7.68 -2.10
C LYS A 332 -10.74 -7.05 -2.53
N LEU A 333 -10.52 -5.79 -2.17
CA LEU A 333 -9.30 -5.02 -2.46
C LEU A 333 -8.24 -5.07 -1.33
N SER A 334 -8.47 -5.82 -0.26
CA SER A 334 -7.61 -5.87 0.93
C SER A 334 -7.05 -7.26 1.21
N GLY A 335 -7.09 -8.16 0.21
CA GLY A 335 -6.56 -9.53 0.34
C GLY A 335 -5.05 -9.59 0.58
N TRP A 336 -4.31 -8.55 0.14
CA TRP A 336 -2.88 -8.40 0.40
C TRP A 336 -2.55 -8.41 1.90
N MET A 337 -3.38 -7.78 2.73
CA MET A 337 -3.18 -7.69 4.18
C MET A 337 -3.13 -9.06 4.87
N PHE A 338 -3.87 -10.05 4.35
CA PHE A 338 -3.88 -11.41 4.87
C PHE A 338 -2.54 -12.10 4.63
N TYR A 339 -2.06 -12.11 3.38
CA TYR A 339 -0.82 -12.77 3.01
C TYR A 339 0.41 -12.03 3.53
N GLU A 340 0.43 -10.70 3.49
CA GLU A 340 1.55 -9.91 3.99
C GLU A 340 1.74 -10.09 5.50
N ALA A 341 0.67 -10.12 6.30
CA ALA A 341 0.79 -10.39 7.73
C ALA A 341 1.38 -11.79 8.00
N MET A 342 0.94 -12.81 7.26
CA MET A 342 1.51 -14.16 7.35
C MET A 342 2.99 -14.19 6.93
N GLY A 343 3.30 -13.56 5.79
CA GLY A 343 4.63 -13.46 5.23
C GLY A 343 5.59 -12.74 6.17
N ALA A 344 5.18 -11.63 6.78
CA ALA A 344 5.97 -10.87 7.74
C ALA A 344 6.33 -11.71 8.97
N VAL A 345 5.36 -12.35 9.62
CA VAL A 345 5.61 -13.21 10.80
C VAL A 345 6.52 -14.39 10.44
N LEU A 346 6.28 -15.04 9.30
CA LEU A 346 7.11 -16.15 8.82
C LEU A 346 8.55 -15.71 8.50
N LEU A 347 8.71 -14.55 7.86
CA LEU A 347 10.01 -14.02 7.47
C LEU A 347 10.86 -13.72 8.72
N VAL A 348 10.29 -13.03 9.70
CA VAL A 348 10.98 -12.72 10.97
C VAL A 348 11.40 -14.01 11.67
N ALA A 349 10.51 -15.00 11.75
CA ALA A 349 10.82 -16.31 12.34
C ALA A 349 11.99 -17.03 11.63
N CYS A 350 12.09 -16.90 10.31
CA CYS A 350 13.20 -17.46 9.53
C CYS A 350 14.49 -16.67 9.70
N ILE A 351 14.42 -15.34 9.74
CA ILE A 351 15.58 -14.44 9.94
C ILE A 351 16.21 -14.69 11.31
N MET A 352 15.42 -14.74 12.39
CA MET A 352 15.90 -14.99 13.76
C MET A 352 16.68 -16.30 13.88
N ARG A 353 16.40 -17.27 13.01
CA ARG A 353 17.10 -18.56 12.98
C ARG A 353 18.34 -18.55 12.08
N SER A 354 18.65 -17.46 11.39
CA SER A 354 19.77 -17.32 10.44
C SER A 354 20.85 -16.36 10.95
N PRO A 355 21.99 -16.88 11.50
CA PRO A 355 23.08 -16.04 11.99
C PRO A 355 23.72 -15.15 10.92
N GLY A 356 23.61 -15.52 9.64
CA GLY A 356 24.08 -14.69 8.53
C GLY A 356 23.20 -13.45 8.32
N LEU A 357 21.89 -13.64 8.29
CA LEU A 357 20.93 -12.55 8.08
C LEU A 357 20.84 -11.64 9.29
N VAL A 358 20.88 -12.20 10.51
CA VAL A 358 20.96 -11.41 11.74
C VAL A 358 22.21 -10.53 11.72
N ARG A 359 23.41 -11.08 11.45
CA ARG A 359 24.64 -10.28 11.34
C ARG A 359 24.58 -9.19 10.26
N LEU A 360 23.89 -9.45 9.16
CA LEU A 360 23.69 -8.46 8.10
C LEU A 360 22.79 -7.31 8.60
N LEU A 361 21.67 -7.63 9.22
CA LEU A 361 20.69 -6.66 9.75
C LEU A 361 21.15 -5.95 11.03
N GLU A 362 22.10 -6.53 11.76
CA GLU A 362 22.79 -5.90 12.90
C GLU A 362 24.02 -5.09 12.49
N SER A 363 24.32 -5.02 11.18
CA SER A 363 25.41 -4.17 10.70
C SER A 363 25.07 -2.67 10.85
N ARG A 364 26.09 -1.82 10.76
CA ARG A 364 25.96 -0.38 11.07
C ARG A 364 24.89 0.32 10.25
N LEU A 365 24.75 -0.05 8.97
CA LEU A 365 23.83 0.63 8.05
C LEU A 365 22.36 0.31 8.35
N PRO A 366 21.90 -0.95 8.41
CA PRO A 366 20.52 -1.25 8.79
C PRO A 366 20.18 -0.79 10.21
N GLN A 367 21.13 -0.81 11.15
CA GLN A 367 20.91 -0.25 12.50
C GLN A 367 20.73 1.27 12.47
N TYR A 368 21.49 1.99 11.64
CA TYR A 368 21.26 3.42 11.41
C TYR A 368 19.88 3.67 10.79
N LEU A 369 19.52 2.93 9.74
CA LEU A 369 18.21 3.03 9.10
C LEU A 369 17.07 2.72 10.08
N GLY A 370 17.23 1.71 10.93
CA GLY A 370 16.29 1.36 11.98
C GLY A 370 16.18 2.42 13.06
N LYS A 371 17.28 3.13 13.38
CA LYS A 371 17.27 4.25 14.34
C LYS A 371 16.44 5.43 13.83
N ILE A 372 16.50 5.73 12.54
CA ILE A 372 15.78 6.86 11.95
C ILE A 372 14.45 6.45 11.27
N SER A 373 14.06 5.18 11.31
CA SER A 373 12.96 4.64 10.50
C SER A 373 11.62 5.32 10.77
N PHE A 374 11.28 5.57 12.03
CA PHE A 374 10.05 6.27 12.40
C PHE A 374 10.06 7.73 11.92
N SER A 375 11.20 8.41 12.06
CA SER A 375 11.37 9.78 11.56
C SER A 375 11.31 9.82 10.03
N LEU A 376 11.92 8.85 9.35
CA LEU A 376 11.88 8.68 7.90
C LEU A 376 10.46 8.46 7.40
N TYR A 377 9.73 7.58 8.08
CA TYR A 377 8.33 7.32 7.82
C TYR A 377 7.48 8.60 7.92
N LEU A 378 7.66 9.44 8.95
CA LEU A 378 6.91 10.69 9.08
C LEU A 378 7.32 11.79 8.09
N VAL A 379 8.60 11.87 7.71
CA VAL A 379 9.15 13.01 6.97
C VAL A 379 9.07 12.83 5.45
N HIS A 380 9.12 11.59 4.95
CA HIS A 380 9.17 11.35 3.50
C HIS A 380 7.94 11.89 2.76
N GLY A 381 6.73 11.66 3.28
CA GLY A 381 5.48 12.13 2.66
C GLY A 381 5.45 13.66 2.50
N PRO A 382 5.63 14.45 3.57
CA PRO A 382 5.70 15.90 3.47
C PRO A 382 6.75 16.41 2.48
N VAL A 383 7.93 15.77 2.41
CA VAL A 383 8.99 16.15 1.45
C VAL A 383 8.56 15.86 0.01
N LEU A 384 7.94 14.70 -0.25
CA LEU A 384 7.42 14.35 -1.57
C LEU A 384 6.29 15.32 -1.99
N HIS A 385 5.32 15.56 -1.12
CA HIS A 385 4.17 16.41 -1.40
C HIS A 385 4.53 17.90 -1.56
N SER A 386 5.60 18.37 -0.91
CA SER A 386 6.08 19.76 -1.07
C SER A 386 7.14 19.86 -2.17
N LEU A 387 8.37 19.45 -1.86
CA LEU A 387 9.52 19.57 -2.76
C LEU A 387 9.39 18.68 -4.00
N GLY A 388 8.86 17.46 -3.86
CA GLY A 388 8.70 16.51 -4.97
C GLY A 388 7.79 17.04 -6.08
N PHE A 389 6.54 17.38 -5.77
CA PHE A 389 5.59 17.94 -6.75
C PHE A 389 6.02 19.31 -7.31
N TRP A 390 6.94 19.99 -6.62
CA TRP A 390 7.55 21.21 -7.13
C TRP A 390 8.69 20.92 -8.11
N ILE A 391 9.63 20.03 -7.79
CA ILE A 391 10.86 19.82 -8.57
C ILE A 391 10.65 18.86 -9.75
N MET A 392 9.83 17.81 -9.61
CA MET A 392 9.72 16.74 -10.60
C MET A 392 9.28 17.20 -11.99
N PRO A 393 8.23 18.04 -12.16
CA PRO A 393 7.83 18.51 -13.48
C PRO A 393 8.98 19.25 -14.21
N ARG A 394 9.74 20.07 -13.47
CA ARG A 394 10.89 20.82 -14.02
C ARG A 394 12.03 19.90 -14.45
N LEU A 395 12.26 18.85 -13.69
CA LEU A 395 13.26 17.83 -14.03
C LEU A 395 12.82 17.02 -15.26
N PHE A 396 11.52 16.70 -15.38
CA PHE A 396 10.99 16.05 -16.58
C PHE A 396 11.10 16.92 -17.83
N ASP A 397 10.83 18.22 -17.70
CA ASP A 397 11.01 19.18 -18.80
C ASP A 397 12.48 19.33 -19.22
N SER A 398 13.40 19.32 -18.25
CA SER A 398 14.82 19.63 -18.52
C SER A 398 15.63 18.40 -18.96
N PHE A 399 15.34 17.22 -18.41
CA PHE A 399 16.16 16.01 -18.56
C PHE A 399 15.37 14.80 -19.09
N GLY A 400 14.11 14.99 -19.47
CA GLY A 400 13.20 13.91 -19.82
C GLY A 400 12.78 13.08 -18.60
N LYS A 401 11.87 12.12 -18.80
CA LYS A 401 11.32 11.29 -17.71
C LYS A 401 12.40 10.52 -16.96
N THR A 402 13.23 9.75 -17.66
CA THR A 402 14.26 8.90 -17.04
C THR A 402 15.31 9.70 -16.28
N GLY A 403 15.84 10.76 -16.90
CA GLY A 403 16.81 11.65 -16.26
C GLY A 403 16.20 12.38 -15.07
N GLY A 404 14.96 12.87 -15.22
CA GLY A 404 14.25 13.54 -14.13
C GLY A 404 13.94 12.62 -12.95
N TYR A 405 13.57 11.36 -13.19
CA TYR A 405 13.41 10.37 -12.11
C TYR A 405 14.73 10.08 -11.40
N ALA A 406 15.82 9.85 -12.13
CA ALA A 406 17.11 9.54 -11.51
C ALA A 406 17.62 10.70 -10.64
N ILE A 407 17.58 11.92 -11.17
CA ILE A 407 18.01 13.13 -10.44
C ILE A 407 17.05 13.41 -9.27
N GLY A 408 15.74 13.34 -9.52
CA GLY A 408 14.72 13.56 -8.50
C GLY A 408 14.83 12.58 -7.34
N TRP A 409 15.07 11.29 -7.63
CA TRP A 409 15.25 10.27 -6.61
C TRP A 409 16.48 10.56 -5.74
N VAL A 410 17.63 10.90 -6.33
CA VAL A 410 18.84 11.24 -5.57
C VAL A 410 18.62 12.48 -4.69
N VAL A 411 18.01 13.53 -5.23
CA VAL A 411 17.77 14.79 -4.50
C VAL A 411 16.77 14.59 -3.37
N LEU A 412 15.60 14.01 -3.66
CA LEU A 412 14.55 13.81 -2.67
C LEU A 412 15.00 12.83 -1.58
N LEU A 413 15.70 11.75 -1.95
CA LEU A 413 16.24 10.81 -0.97
C LEU A 413 17.25 11.49 -0.03
N ALA A 414 18.18 12.28 -0.57
CA ALA A 414 19.17 13.00 0.23
C ALA A 414 18.51 14.01 1.20
N VAL A 415 17.54 14.80 0.72
CA VAL A 415 16.78 15.75 1.55
C VAL A 415 16.00 15.03 2.63
N THR A 416 15.28 13.96 2.26
CA THR A 416 14.51 13.15 3.20
C THR A 416 15.39 12.56 4.29
N PHE A 417 16.54 11.96 3.95
CA PHE A 417 17.47 11.42 4.96
C PHE A 417 18.01 12.51 5.89
N TYR A 418 18.41 13.66 5.34
CA TYR A 418 18.90 14.78 6.15
C TYR A 418 17.85 15.28 7.15
N LEU A 419 16.62 15.50 6.68
CA LEU A 419 15.52 15.97 7.53
C LEU A 419 15.08 14.91 8.54
N SER A 420 15.10 13.63 8.17
CA SER A 420 14.78 12.51 9.06
C SER A 420 15.78 12.35 10.19
N ASP A 421 17.08 12.50 9.90
CA ASP A 421 18.14 12.47 10.91
C ASP A 421 18.01 13.66 11.89
N LEU A 422 17.67 14.85 11.37
CA LEU A 422 17.41 16.04 12.18
C LEU A 422 16.16 15.85 13.07
N TRP A 423 15.08 15.31 12.51
CA TRP A 423 13.83 15.02 13.22
C TRP A 423 14.07 13.99 14.33
N ASN A 424 14.82 12.93 14.04
CA ASN A 424 15.15 11.89 15.01
C ASN A 424 15.92 12.46 16.22
N LYS A 425 16.93 13.30 15.95
CA LYS A 425 17.77 13.91 17.00
C LYS A 425 17.01 14.92 17.85
N LYS A 426 16.12 15.72 17.24
CA LYS A 426 15.47 16.85 17.93
C LYS A 426 14.12 16.51 18.54
N ILE A 427 13.31 15.73 17.85
CA ILE A 427 11.89 15.53 18.18
C ILE A 427 11.67 14.12 18.71
N ASP A 428 12.11 13.11 17.97
CA ASP A 428 11.88 11.70 18.32
C ASP A 428 12.62 11.31 19.61
N SER A 429 13.92 11.62 19.69
CA SER A 429 14.71 11.37 20.90
C SER A 429 14.15 12.12 22.13
N TRP A 430 13.61 13.31 21.92
CA TRP A 430 12.99 14.10 22.98
C TRP A 430 11.67 13.48 23.45
N SER A 431 10.80 13.02 22.54
CA SER A 431 9.49 12.44 22.88
C SER A 431 9.64 11.18 23.75
N VAL A 432 10.61 10.32 23.43
CA VAL A 432 10.96 9.13 24.24
C VAL A 432 11.37 9.53 25.66
N THR A 433 12.09 10.66 25.78
CA THR A 433 12.53 11.16 27.09
C THR A 433 11.35 11.64 27.94
N VAL A 434 10.30 12.20 27.32
CA VAL A 434 9.06 12.57 28.02
C VAL A 434 8.37 11.33 28.58
N GLY A 435 8.23 10.27 27.78
CA GLY A 435 7.62 9.01 28.23
C GLY A 435 8.33 8.43 29.46
N ARG A 436 9.66 8.37 29.43
CA ARG A 436 10.47 7.88 30.58
C ARG A 436 10.30 8.75 31.84
N ARG A 437 10.09 10.05 31.70
CA ARG A 437 9.85 10.94 32.85
C ARG A 437 8.49 10.65 33.48
N VAL A 438 7.46 10.44 32.67
CA VAL A 438 6.12 10.08 33.16
C VAL A 438 6.15 8.71 33.84
N GLU A 439 6.80 7.71 33.24
CA GLU A 439 6.99 6.39 33.85
C GLU A 439 7.68 6.50 35.21
N LYS A 440 8.77 7.26 35.30
CA LYS A 440 9.48 7.48 36.55
C LYS A 440 8.60 8.12 37.61
N MET A 441 7.82 9.15 37.26
CA MET A 441 6.89 9.80 38.18
C MET A 441 5.83 8.83 38.71
N LEU A 442 5.27 7.97 37.85
CA LEU A 442 4.26 6.99 38.23
C LEU A 442 4.79 5.81 39.06
N ALA A 443 6.10 5.56 39.02
CA ALA A 443 6.74 4.47 39.78
C ALA A 443 7.32 4.94 41.13
N GLU A 444 7.48 6.24 41.32
CA GLU A 444 7.97 6.86 42.56
C GLU A 444 6.83 7.22 43.53
N ASP A 445 5.58 7.22 43.07
CA ASP A 445 4.35 7.29 43.86
C ASP A 445 3.80 5.88 44.16
#